data_AF-A0A497KAM3-F1
#
_entry.id   AF-A0A497KAM3-F1
#
_cell.length_a   1.000
_cell.length_b   1.000
_cell.length_c   1.000
_cell.angle_alpha   90.00
_cell.angle_beta   90.00
_cell.angle_gamma   90.00
#
_symmetry.space_group_name_H-M   'P 1'
#
loop_
_entity.id
_entity.type
_entity.pdbx_description
1 polymer ?
#
loop_
_entity_poly.entity_id
_entity_poly.type
_entity_poly.pdbx_seq_one_letter_code
_entity_poly.pdbx_strand_id
1 'polypeptide(L)'
;MKEPEKLRTLELMRIAVWSGDFSNSYLRKVTQLGADCIDFNRVDCFLGVKEKGYPKLDAVLRIKKKIRSFGLEINRVTLPEITERFMKDKPSGEKELENTCKALKVFGEAGIPIARQRFAGSTFDYLMTRYHSRH
;
A
#
# COMPACT_ATOMS: atom_id res chain seq x y z
N MET A 1 40.15 14.59 -14.71
CA MET A 1 39.10 13.55 -14.85
C MET A 1 37.94 13.97 -13.98
N LYS A 2 36.80 14.33 -14.58
CA LYS A 2 35.57 14.63 -13.82
C LYS A 2 35.01 13.30 -13.32
N GLU A 3 34.64 13.23 -12.05
CA GLU A 3 33.90 12.09 -11.49
C GLU A 3 32.73 11.76 -12.41
N PRO A 4 32.46 10.46 -12.65
CA PRO A 4 31.31 10.08 -13.44
C PRO A 4 30.09 10.59 -12.69
N GLU A 5 29.33 11.39 -13.41
CA GLU A 5 27.95 11.76 -13.24
C GLU A 5 27.13 10.67 -12.50
N LYS A 6 27.28 10.61 -11.16
CA LYS A 6 26.17 10.28 -10.28
C LYS A 6 25.20 11.43 -10.46
N LEU A 7 24.48 11.41 -11.59
CA LEU A 7 23.29 12.20 -11.80
C LEU A 7 22.39 11.87 -10.62
N ARG A 8 22.49 12.71 -9.58
CA ARG A 8 21.36 13.45 -9.07
C ARG A 8 20.07 12.68 -9.30
N THR A 9 19.85 11.69 -8.44
CA THR A 9 18.52 11.49 -7.87
C THR A 9 18.23 12.74 -7.04
N LEU A 10 18.20 13.91 -7.70
CA LEU A 10 17.55 15.08 -7.18
C LEU A 10 16.14 14.62 -6.86
N GLU A 11 15.74 14.94 -5.63
CA GLU A 11 14.45 14.68 -5.01
C GLU A 11 13.30 15.11 -5.93
N LEU A 12 12.99 14.27 -6.92
CA LEU A 12 11.90 14.47 -7.84
C LEU A 12 10.67 13.84 -7.20
N MET A 13 9.70 14.70 -6.91
CA MET A 13 8.37 14.30 -6.47
C MET A 13 7.81 13.28 -7.47
N ARG A 14 7.57 12.07 -6.99
CA ARG A 14 7.05 10.97 -7.81
C ARG A 14 5.53 11.07 -7.93
N ILE A 15 5.01 10.91 -9.13
CA ILE A 15 3.59 10.92 -9.41
C ILE A 15 3.03 9.51 -9.28
N ALA A 16 2.15 9.32 -8.30
CA ALA A 16 1.45 8.06 -8.08
C ALA A 16 -0.01 8.14 -8.50
N VAL A 17 -0.49 7.09 -9.14
CA VAL A 17 -1.90 6.89 -9.49
C VAL A 17 -2.45 5.65 -8.78
N TRP A 18 -3.77 5.57 -8.58
CA TRP A 18 -4.39 4.39 -7.97
C TRP A 18 -4.20 3.14 -8.85
N SER A 19 -4.41 1.95 -8.29
CA SER A 19 -4.22 0.70 -9.05
C SER A 19 -5.18 0.48 -10.22
N GLY A 20 -6.29 1.23 -10.30
CA GLY A 20 -7.32 1.04 -11.31
C GLY A 20 -7.85 -0.39 -11.33
N ASP A 21 -8.06 -0.93 -12.53
CA ASP A 21 -8.38 -2.34 -12.79
C ASP A 21 -7.13 -3.24 -12.88
N PHE A 22 -5.93 -2.65 -12.76
CA PHE A 22 -4.64 -3.31 -12.89
C PHE A 22 -4.42 -4.08 -14.22
N SER A 23 -5.19 -3.76 -15.26
CA SER A 23 -5.05 -4.38 -16.58
C SER A 23 -3.79 -3.88 -17.30
N ASN A 24 -3.29 -4.64 -18.27
CA ASN A 24 -2.15 -4.19 -19.08
C ASN A 24 -2.47 -2.91 -19.88
N SER A 25 -3.74 -2.72 -20.26
CA SER A 25 -4.22 -1.51 -20.91
C SER A 25 -4.11 -0.30 -19.99
N TYR A 26 -4.58 -0.44 -18.74
CA TYR A 26 -4.46 0.59 -17.73
C TYR A 26 -3.01 0.94 -17.40
N LEU A 27 -2.16 -0.06 -17.15
CA LEU A 27 -0.75 0.15 -16.85
C LEU A 27 -0.01 0.86 -17.99
N ARG A 28 -0.29 0.51 -19.26
CA ARG A 28 0.22 1.26 -20.42
C ARG A 28 -0.26 2.70 -20.42
N LYS A 29 -1.57 2.92 -20.25
CA LYS A 29 -2.16 4.26 -20.25
C LYS A 29 -1.51 5.16 -19.21
N VAL A 30 -1.39 4.71 -17.96
CA VAL A 30 -0.82 5.56 -16.90
C VAL A 30 0.68 5.80 -17.08
N THR A 31 1.40 4.82 -17.64
CA THR A 31 2.81 5.01 -18.03
C THR A 31 2.93 6.09 -19.10
N GLN A 32 2.08 6.07 -20.14
CA GLN A 32 2.07 7.08 -21.21
C GLN A 32 1.68 8.47 -20.72
N LEU A 33 0.91 8.57 -19.63
CA LEU A 33 0.55 9.82 -18.97
C LEU A 33 1.64 10.33 -18.02
N GLY A 34 2.76 9.61 -17.86
CA GLY A 34 3.90 10.02 -17.05
C GLY A 34 3.80 9.67 -15.57
N ALA A 35 2.99 8.69 -15.19
CA ALA A 35 3.01 8.20 -13.80
C ALA A 35 4.31 7.44 -13.50
N ASP A 36 4.86 7.64 -12.30
CA ASP A 36 6.03 6.91 -11.81
C ASP A 36 5.64 5.66 -11.01
N CYS A 37 4.46 5.70 -10.39
CA CYS A 37 4.07 4.75 -9.38
C CYS A 37 2.59 4.33 -9.43
N ILE A 38 2.34 3.14 -8.90
CA ILE A 38 1.03 2.66 -8.49
C ILE A 38 0.87 2.75 -6.97
N ASP A 39 -0.29 3.24 -6.53
CA ASP A 39 -0.75 3.26 -5.14
C ASP A 39 -1.87 2.23 -4.93
N PHE A 40 -1.61 1.25 -4.07
CA PHE A 40 -2.59 0.25 -3.67
C PHE A 40 -3.36 0.74 -2.44
N ASN A 41 -4.47 1.43 -2.71
CA ASN A 41 -5.31 2.09 -1.71
C ASN A 41 -6.37 1.16 -1.07
N ARG A 42 -6.43 -0.11 -1.47
CA ARG A 42 -7.34 -1.12 -0.91
C ARG A 42 -6.57 -2.25 -0.27
N VAL A 43 -7.17 -2.83 0.76
CA VAL A 43 -6.57 -3.94 1.53
C VAL A 43 -6.56 -5.24 0.71
N ASP A 44 -7.57 -5.45 -0.15
CA ASP A 44 -7.79 -6.68 -0.90
C ASP A 44 -7.07 -6.76 -2.25
N CYS A 45 -6.12 -5.85 -2.51
CA CYS A 45 -5.31 -5.87 -3.73
C CYS A 45 -4.34 -7.06 -3.83
N PHE A 46 -4.03 -7.73 -2.71
CA PHE A 46 -3.03 -8.78 -2.63
C PHE A 46 -3.66 -10.10 -2.16
N LEU A 47 -3.26 -11.20 -2.82
CA LEU A 47 -3.67 -12.54 -2.41
C LEU A 47 -3.19 -12.86 -0.98
N GLY A 48 -3.98 -13.64 -0.26
CA GLY A 48 -3.73 -14.01 1.14
C GLY A 48 -4.45 -13.14 2.16
N VAL A 49 -4.77 -11.88 1.83
CA VAL A 49 -5.44 -10.98 2.78
C VAL A 49 -6.81 -11.52 3.20
N LYS A 50 -7.64 -11.97 2.25
CA LYS A 50 -8.97 -12.52 2.57
C LYS A 50 -8.91 -13.84 3.34
N GLU A 51 -7.88 -14.65 3.10
CA GLU A 51 -7.73 -15.99 3.69
C GLU A 51 -7.08 -15.97 5.08
N LYS A 52 -6.02 -15.16 5.23
CA LYS A 52 -5.12 -15.18 6.39
C LYS A 52 -5.10 -13.85 7.16
N GLY A 53 -5.69 -12.79 6.62
CA GLY A 53 -5.67 -11.45 7.18
C GLY A 53 -4.47 -10.58 6.76
N TYR A 54 -3.50 -11.13 6.01
CA TYR A 54 -2.30 -10.41 5.56
C TYR A 54 -1.81 -10.95 4.19
N PRO A 55 -1.05 -10.17 3.41
CA PRO A 55 -0.62 -10.56 2.06
C PRO A 55 0.44 -11.67 2.07
N LYS A 56 0.48 -12.49 1.00
CA LYS A 56 1.59 -13.42 0.76
C LYS A 56 2.73 -12.71 0.00
N LEU A 57 3.98 -12.89 0.44
CA LEU A 57 5.15 -12.22 -0.14
C LEU A 57 5.32 -12.50 -1.64
N ASP A 58 5.14 -13.76 -2.06
CA ASP A 58 5.20 -14.17 -3.46
C ASP A 58 4.20 -13.42 -4.34
N ALA A 59 2.97 -13.19 -3.83
CA ALA A 59 1.94 -12.43 -4.53
C ALA A 59 2.33 -10.95 -4.68
N VAL A 60 2.89 -10.35 -3.62
CA VAL A 60 3.41 -8.98 -3.67
C VAL A 60 4.54 -8.86 -4.70
N LEU A 61 5.49 -9.79 -4.70
CA LEU A 61 6.62 -9.80 -5.63
C LEU A 61 6.18 -9.99 -7.09
N ARG A 62 5.17 -10.83 -7.36
CA ARG A 62 4.60 -10.97 -8.71
C ARG A 62 3.98 -9.67 -9.22
N ILE A 63 3.22 -8.99 -8.37
CA ILE A 63 2.63 -7.67 -8.69
C ILE A 63 3.73 -6.66 -8.95
N LYS A 64 4.75 -6.59 -8.08
CA LYS A 64 5.92 -5.71 -8.23
C LYS A 64 6.67 -5.99 -9.54
N LYS A 65 6.86 -7.26 -9.91
CA LYS A 65 7.49 -7.63 -11.19
C LYS A 65 6.66 -7.18 -12.38
N LYS A 66 5.32 -7.32 -12.33
CA LYS A 66 4.42 -6.90 -13.40
C LYS A 66 4.44 -5.39 -13.60
N ILE A 67 4.35 -4.58 -12.55
CA ILE A 67 4.36 -3.11 -12.72
C ILE A 67 5.72 -2.61 -13.25
N ARG A 68 6.83 -3.24 -12.80
CA ARG A 68 8.18 -2.89 -13.25
C ARG A 68 8.38 -3.15 -14.74
N SER A 69 7.69 -4.12 -15.33
CA SER A 69 7.75 -4.31 -16.79
C SER A 69 7.10 -3.18 -17.59
N PHE A 70 6.38 -2.26 -16.93
CA PHE A 70 5.87 -1.02 -17.53
C PHE A 70 6.69 0.22 -17.10
N GLY A 71 7.82 0.06 -16.40
CA GLY A 71 8.61 1.19 -15.88
C GLY A 71 8.02 1.85 -14.62
N LEU A 72 7.03 1.22 -13.99
CA LEU A 72 6.36 1.72 -12.77
C LEU A 72 6.90 1.03 -11.51
N GLU A 73 6.74 1.67 -10.36
CA GLU A 73 7.00 1.07 -9.03
C GLU A 73 5.77 1.15 -8.12
N ILE A 74 5.87 0.53 -6.93
CA ILE A 74 4.87 0.72 -5.86
C ILE A 74 5.26 1.96 -5.06
N ASN A 75 4.35 2.95 -4.96
CA ASN A 75 4.52 4.08 -4.03
C ASN A 75 4.09 3.70 -2.62
N ARG A 76 2.91 3.09 -2.51
CA ARG A 76 2.25 2.84 -1.24
C ARG A 76 1.34 1.62 -1.30
N VAL A 77 1.20 0.95 -0.16
CA VAL A 77 0.21 -0.11 0.10
C VAL A 77 -0.65 0.22 1.31
N THR A 78 -1.84 -0.38 1.37
CA THR A 78 -2.72 -0.28 2.53
C THR A 78 -2.59 -1.56 3.37
N LEU A 79 -2.33 -1.39 4.67
CA LEU A 79 -2.25 -2.49 5.63
C LEU A 79 -3.66 -3.05 5.93
N PRO A 80 -3.74 -4.27 6.48
CA PRO A 80 -4.96 -4.83 7.06
C PRO A 80 -5.67 -3.82 7.97
N GLU A 81 -7.00 -3.84 7.91
CA GLU A 81 -7.81 -2.90 8.68
C GLU A 81 -7.76 -3.26 10.17
N ILE A 82 -7.48 -2.25 11.00
CA ILE A 82 -7.70 -2.31 12.44
C ILE A 82 -9.09 -1.76 12.70
N THR A 83 -10.01 -2.60 13.16
CA THR A 83 -11.41 -2.22 13.32
C THR A 83 -11.68 -1.63 14.71
N GLU A 84 -12.91 -1.18 14.95
CA GLU A 84 -13.33 -0.78 16.30
C GLU A 84 -13.19 -1.89 17.34
N ARG A 85 -13.08 -3.17 16.94
CA ARG A 85 -12.88 -4.27 17.90
C ARG A 85 -11.58 -4.10 18.66
N PHE A 86 -10.47 -3.87 17.95
CA PHE A 86 -9.18 -3.57 18.57
C PHE A 86 -9.27 -2.29 19.41
N MET A 87 -9.86 -1.23 18.87
CA MET A 87 -9.96 0.07 19.55
C MET A 87 -10.77 0.02 20.86
N LYS A 88 -11.70 -0.94 20.99
CA LYS A 88 -12.59 -1.11 22.16
C LYS A 88 -12.21 -2.35 22.99
N ASP A 89 -11.01 -2.89 22.80
CA ASP A 89 -10.51 -4.08 23.50
C ASP A 89 -11.50 -5.27 23.49
N LYS A 90 -12.16 -5.47 22.33
CA LYS A 90 -13.10 -6.58 22.15
C LYS A 90 -12.34 -7.87 21.84
N PRO A 91 -12.90 -9.04 22.20
CA PRO A 91 -12.30 -10.33 21.87
C PRO A 91 -11.90 -10.43 20.40
N SER A 92 -10.71 -10.98 20.16
CA SER A 92 -10.06 -11.09 18.83
C SER A 92 -9.57 -9.78 18.19
N GLY A 93 -9.66 -8.63 18.87
CA GLY A 93 -9.11 -7.35 18.37
C GLY A 93 -7.59 -7.41 18.16
N GLU A 94 -6.85 -7.99 19.09
CA GLU A 94 -5.38 -8.15 18.99
C GLU A 94 -4.92 -8.90 17.72
N LYS A 95 -5.73 -9.82 17.21
CA LYS A 95 -5.42 -10.53 15.96
C LYS A 95 -5.34 -9.59 14.75
N GLU A 96 -6.07 -8.47 14.77
CA GLU A 96 -6.02 -7.44 13.72
C GLU A 96 -4.66 -6.71 13.74
N LEU A 97 -4.14 -6.43 14.93
CA LEU A 97 -2.81 -5.87 15.11
C LEU A 97 -1.72 -6.86 14.66
N GLU A 98 -1.82 -8.14 15.05
CA GLU A 98 -0.88 -9.17 14.60
C GLU A 98 -0.84 -9.29 13.07
N ASN A 99 -2.01 -9.29 12.42
CA ASN A 99 -2.11 -9.35 10.97
C ASN A 99 -1.49 -8.11 10.30
N THR A 100 -1.70 -6.94 10.90
CA THR A 100 -1.10 -5.69 10.47
C THR A 100 0.43 -5.74 10.55
N CYS A 101 0.99 -6.20 11.66
CA CYS A 101 2.43 -6.38 11.84
C CYS A 101 3.02 -7.38 10.83
N LYS A 102 2.33 -8.51 10.60
CA LYS A 102 2.72 -9.51 9.57
C LYS A 102 2.72 -8.90 8.16
N ALA A 103 1.70 -8.11 7.83
CA ALA A 103 1.62 -7.43 6.54
C ALA A 103 2.74 -6.40 6.37
N LEU A 104 3.02 -5.60 7.41
CA LEU A 104 4.09 -4.62 7.40
C LEU A 104 5.44 -5.29 7.13
N LYS A 105 5.71 -6.43 7.78
CA LYS A 105 6.92 -7.22 7.54
C LYS A 105 7.01 -7.70 6.09
N VAL A 106 5.94 -8.28 5.54
CA VAL A 106 5.89 -8.74 4.14
C VAL A 106 6.15 -7.59 3.16
N PHE A 107 5.55 -6.42 3.38
CA PHE A 107 5.76 -5.26 2.51
C PHE A 107 7.16 -4.67 2.64
N GLY A 108 7.74 -4.67 3.85
CA GLY A 108 9.13 -4.30 4.09
C GLY A 108 10.11 -5.23 3.40
N GLU A 109 9.91 -6.55 3.50
CA GLU A 109 10.70 -7.56 2.78
C GLU A 109 10.57 -7.42 1.25
N ALA A 110 9.41 -7.01 0.76
CA ALA A 110 9.22 -6.69 -0.66
C ALA A 110 9.83 -5.33 -1.09
N GLY A 111 10.39 -4.56 -0.16
CA GLY A 111 11.01 -3.25 -0.41
C GLY A 111 10.00 -2.20 -0.86
N ILE A 112 8.79 -2.18 -0.27
CA ILE A 112 7.79 -1.14 -0.51
C ILE A 112 8.04 0.02 0.47
N PRO A 113 8.10 1.28 0.01
CA PRO A 113 8.57 2.38 0.85
C PRO A 113 7.52 2.90 1.83
N ILE A 114 6.22 2.81 1.50
CA ILE A 114 5.16 3.40 2.33
C ILE A 114 4.04 2.38 2.56
N ALA A 115 3.67 2.19 3.82
CA ALA A 115 2.51 1.42 4.24
C ALA A 115 1.54 2.35 5.00
N ARG A 116 0.27 2.35 4.60
CA ARG A 116 -0.79 3.14 5.25
C ARG A 116 -1.63 2.24 6.14
N GLN A 117 -1.69 2.57 7.43
CA GLN A 117 -2.64 1.97 8.36
C GLN A 117 -4.02 2.64 8.27
N ARG A 118 -5.08 1.85 8.45
CA ARG A 118 -6.45 2.35 8.67
C ARG A 118 -6.95 1.91 10.04
N PHE A 119 -7.67 2.81 10.71
CA PHE A 119 -8.30 2.56 12.00
C PHE A 119 -9.79 2.85 11.89
N ALA A 120 -10.61 1.92 12.37
CA ALA A 120 -12.06 2.07 12.51
C ALA A 120 -12.77 2.59 11.24
N GLY A 121 -12.49 1.99 10.08
CA GLY A 121 -13.16 2.33 8.82
C GLY A 121 -12.36 3.26 7.90
N SER A 122 -13.10 3.93 7.00
CA SER A 122 -12.50 4.83 6.01
C SER A 122 -12.41 6.26 6.51
N THR A 123 -11.33 6.94 6.13
CA THR A 123 -11.06 8.35 6.43
C THR A 123 -11.68 9.30 5.40
N PHE A 124 -12.74 8.90 4.69
CA PHE A 124 -13.43 9.82 3.79
C PHE A 124 -14.29 10.77 4.63
N ASP A 125 -14.25 12.07 4.36
CA ASP A 125 -14.89 13.08 5.22
C ASP A 125 -16.36 12.79 5.52
N TYR A 126 -17.09 12.24 4.56
CA TYR A 126 -18.50 11.86 4.69
C TYR A 126 -18.74 10.49 5.35
N LEU A 127 -17.70 9.70 5.60
CA LEU A 127 -17.73 8.42 6.32
C LEU A 127 -16.99 8.47 7.66
N MET A 128 -16.36 9.61 7.99
CA MET A 128 -15.67 9.79 9.27
C MET A 128 -16.68 10.04 10.39
N THR A 129 -16.64 9.19 11.43
CA THR A 129 -17.30 9.49 12.69
C THR A 129 -16.41 10.45 13.47
N ARG A 130 -16.89 11.68 13.71
CA ARG A 130 -16.15 12.66 14.52
C ARG A 130 -16.08 12.16 15.97
N TYR A 131 -14.86 11.97 16.47
CA TYR A 131 -14.60 11.58 17.85
C TYR A 131 -13.91 12.74 18.57
N HIS A 132 -14.46 13.13 19.72
CA HIS A 132 -13.79 14.01 20.68
C HIS A 132 -13.35 13.17 21.87
N SER A 133 -12.03 13.05 22.08
CA SER A 133 -11.49 12.43 23.30
C SER A 133 -11.86 13.29 24.51
N ARG A 134 -12.33 12.65 25.58
CA ARG A 134 -12.30 13.24 26.91
C ARG A 134 -10.93 12.89 27.51
N HIS A 135 -10.12 13.93 27.77
CA HIS A 135 -8.85 13.82 28.48
C HIS A 135 -9.10 13.90 29.98
#